data_AF-A0A1F7A1A6-F1
#
_entry.id   AF-A0A1F7A1A6-F1
#
_cell.length_a   1.000
_cell.length_b   1.000
_cell.length_c   1.000
_cell.angle_alpha   90.00
_cell.angle_beta   90.00
_cell.angle_gamma   90.00
#
_symmetry.space_group_name_H-M   'P 1'
#
loop_
_entity.id
_entity.type
_entity.pdbx_description
1 polymer ?
#
loop_
_entity_poly.entity_id
_entity_poly.type
_entity_poly.pdbx_seq_one_letter_code
_entity_poly.pdbx_strand_id
1 'polypeptide(L)'
;MKPILPQQLKLFALVLLSVVFSAIVLPVRAQQAAADLVSLTAIPPRLGEDGKLKLKPGEKAQIDLRVRNSSNKVVVVKSSAIDFIVDEDGKTPVPLEGAAETNNRWSLASWLTVAPSQNTLQPNESGSISVVIDVPHDALPGGHYAMVVHQPTTGALEEIAGSATGINQRVGTLLYVIVDGPINEAAFIRDFSFTDFMEFGPVPFSFVVENESDVHIRPQMNIDIYNLFGRKVTTIQPTTKNIFPYESRSFSGQWEQIWGTGPYTARLTMSFGDHGAVVIARTSFWLLPVKLVIALIALIGILIIAFISIRRHIIHRRTDQSARIQELETQVEEMREQR
;
A
#
# COMPACT_ATOMS: atom_id res chain seq x y z
N MET A 1 -17.12 74.49 -25.86
CA MET A 1 -18.39 73.99 -25.28
C MET A 1 -18.48 72.49 -25.54
N LYS A 2 -18.38 71.66 -24.50
CA LYS A 2 -18.57 70.19 -24.61
C LYS A 2 -20.07 69.89 -24.48
N PRO A 3 -20.69 69.11 -25.38
CA PRO A 3 -22.09 68.75 -25.21
C PRO A 3 -22.24 67.79 -24.03
N ILE A 4 -22.95 68.24 -23.00
CA ILE A 4 -23.30 67.46 -21.81
C ILE A 4 -24.49 66.59 -22.21
N LEU A 5 -24.23 65.34 -22.58
CA LEU A 5 -25.30 64.35 -22.78
C LEU A 5 -26.06 64.16 -21.46
N PRO A 6 -27.41 64.21 -21.45
CA PRO A 6 -28.20 64.07 -20.23
C PRO A 6 -27.92 62.74 -19.54
N GLN A 7 -27.77 62.78 -18.21
CA GLN A 7 -27.32 61.66 -17.37
C GLN A 7 -28.21 60.40 -17.53
N GLN A 8 -29.49 60.59 -17.84
CA GLN A 8 -30.47 59.54 -18.12
C GLN A 8 -30.15 58.73 -19.40
N LEU A 9 -29.57 59.37 -20.42
CA LEU A 9 -29.21 58.72 -21.69
C LEU A 9 -27.95 57.85 -21.56
N LYS A 10 -27.03 58.24 -20.68
CA LYS A 10 -25.82 57.45 -20.36
C LYS A 10 -26.18 56.20 -19.54
N LEU A 11 -27.15 56.30 -18.65
CA LEU A 11 -27.63 55.16 -17.87
C LEU A 11 -28.35 54.15 -18.77
N PHE A 12 -29.16 54.62 -19.71
CA PHE A 12 -29.86 53.76 -20.68
C PHE A 12 -28.88 53.04 -21.62
N ALA A 13 -27.84 53.74 -22.11
CA ALA A 13 -26.81 53.13 -22.95
C ALA A 13 -25.97 52.07 -22.19
N LEU A 14 -25.71 52.26 -20.89
CA LEU A 14 -24.95 51.30 -20.08
C LEU A 14 -25.78 50.06 -19.72
N VAL A 15 -27.09 50.22 -19.52
CA VAL A 15 -28.02 49.10 -19.32
C VAL A 15 -28.20 48.32 -20.63
N LEU A 16 -28.31 49.00 -21.79
CA LEU A 16 -28.40 48.30 -23.07
C LEU A 16 -27.11 47.53 -23.40
N LEU A 17 -25.94 48.10 -23.09
CA LEU A 17 -24.65 47.44 -23.32
C LEU A 17 -24.45 46.22 -22.42
N SER A 18 -24.94 46.25 -21.17
CA SER A 18 -24.87 45.11 -20.25
C SER A 18 -25.87 44.00 -20.58
N VAL A 19 -27.06 44.35 -21.11
CA VAL A 19 -28.02 43.34 -21.60
C VAL A 19 -27.52 42.68 -22.89
N VAL A 20 -26.87 43.42 -23.79
CA VAL A 20 -26.26 42.86 -25.01
C VAL A 20 -25.02 42.00 -24.68
N PHE A 21 -24.24 42.35 -23.65
CA PHE A 21 -23.09 41.53 -23.22
C PHE A 21 -23.53 40.26 -22.48
N SER A 22 -24.66 40.29 -21.75
CA SER A 22 -25.22 39.10 -21.09
C SER A 22 -25.88 38.12 -22.07
N ALA A 23 -26.35 38.59 -23.24
CA ALA A 23 -27.00 37.75 -24.24
C ALA A 23 -26.03 36.96 -25.16
N ILE A 24 -24.71 37.19 -25.07
CA ILE A 24 -23.71 36.52 -25.95
C ILE A 24 -22.96 35.39 -25.22
N VAL A 25 -23.11 35.24 -23.91
CA VAL A 25 -22.54 34.10 -23.18
C VAL A 25 -23.56 32.95 -23.14
N LEU A 26 -23.86 32.38 -24.31
CA LEU A 26 -24.43 31.04 -24.32
C LEU A 26 -23.38 30.11 -23.70
N PRO A 27 -23.70 29.37 -22.63
CA PRO A 27 -22.81 28.33 -22.17
C PRO A 27 -22.72 27.32 -23.30
N VAL A 28 -21.62 27.33 -24.05
CA VAL A 28 -21.24 26.20 -24.89
C VAL A 28 -21.09 25.06 -23.91
N ARG A 29 -22.16 24.27 -23.75
CA ARG A 29 -22.04 22.94 -23.18
C ARG A 29 -21.21 22.18 -24.18
N ALA A 30 -19.89 22.19 -23.95
CA ALA A 30 -19.03 21.15 -24.44
C ALA A 30 -19.56 19.86 -23.83
N GLN A 31 -20.51 19.24 -24.54
CA GLN A 31 -20.85 17.85 -24.34
C GLN A 31 -19.55 17.14 -24.68
N GLN A 32 -18.72 16.85 -23.68
CA GLN A 32 -17.71 15.82 -23.81
C GLN A 32 -18.52 14.56 -24.13
N ALA A 33 -18.65 14.26 -25.42
CA ALA A 33 -18.98 12.92 -25.84
C ALA A 33 -17.89 12.07 -25.19
N ALA A 34 -18.26 11.33 -24.14
CA ALA A 34 -17.42 10.24 -23.69
C ALA A 34 -17.17 9.43 -24.96
N ALA A 35 -15.91 9.33 -25.37
CA ALA A 35 -15.55 8.51 -26.50
C ALA A 35 -16.18 7.14 -26.24
N ASP A 36 -17.03 6.67 -27.17
CA ASP A 36 -17.66 5.34 -27.12
C ASP A 36 -16.58 4.28 -27.29
N LEU A 37 -15.80 4.10 -26.24
CA LEU A 37 -14.69 3.17 -26.15
C LEU A 37 -15.26 1.79 -25.83
N VAL A 38 -14.72 0.79 -26.52
CA VAL A 38 -14.97 -0.61 -26.17
C VAL A 38 -14.46 -0.82 -24.74
N SER A 39 -15.30 -1.45 -23.91
CA SER A 39 -15.03 -1.78 -22.53
C SER A 39 -15.42 -3.24 -22.27
N LEU A 40 -14.44 -4.10 -21.99
CA LEU A 40 -14.62 -5.49 -21.62
C LEU A 40 -14.35 -5.72 -20.13
N THR A 41 -14.97 -6.74 -19.54
CA THR A 41 -14.74 -7.14 -18.15
C THR A 41 -14.70 -8.67 -18.05
N ALA A 42 -13.60 -9.22 -17.53
CA ALA A 42 -13.45 -10.65 -17.26
C ALA A 42 -14.02 -11.00 -15.87
N ILE A 43 -14.72 -12.14 -15.78
CA ILE A 43 -15.41 -12.58 -14.57
C ILE A 43 -15.16 -14.09 -14.36
N PRO A 44 -14.57 -14.51 -13.23
CA PRO A 44 -13.92 -13.68 -12.21
C PRO A 44 -12.59 -13.08 -12.69
N PRO A 45 -12.02 -12.07 -12.02
CA PRO A 45 -10.70 -11.55 -12.37
C PRO A 45 -9.56 -12.53 -12.03
N ARG A 46 -9.76 -13.39 -11.04
CA ARG A 46 -8.80 -14.42 -10.60
C ARG A 46 -9.53 -15.68 -10.16
N LEU A 47 -8.92 -16.84 -10.38
CA LEU A 47 -9.44 -18.15 -9.96
C LEU A 47 -8.29 -19.04 -9.47
N GLY A 48 -8.48 -19.70 -8.32
CA GLY A 48 -7.50 -20.64 -7.76
C GLY A 48 -6.33 -20.03 -6.99
N GLU A 49 -6.21 -18.68 -6.93
CA GLU A 49 -5.16 -17.96 -6.17
C GLU A 49 -5.18 -18.29 -4.67
N ASP A 50 -6.29 -18.80 -4.14
CA ASP A 50 -6.42 -19.25 -2.75
C ASP A 50 -5.93 -20.68 -2.51
N GLY A 51 -5.31 -21.31 -3.51
CA GLY A 51 -4.76 -22.66 -3.42
C GLY A 51 -5.81 -23.78 -3.47
N LYS A 52 -7.08 -23.48 -3.75
CA LYS A 52 -8.15 -24.49 -3.76
C LYS A 52 -8.30 -25.25 -5.07
N LEU A 53 -7.80 -24.71 -6.18
CA LEU A 53 -7.85 -25.38 -7.47
C LEU A 53 -6.66 -26.34 -7.59
N LYS A 54 -6.82 -27.51 -6.96
CA LYS A 54 -5.83 -28.59 -6.94
C LYS A 54 -6.25 -29.71 -7.88
N LEU A 55 -5.30 -30.21 -8.67
CA LEU A 55 -5.50 -31.29 -9.64
C LEU A 55 -4.35 -32.29 -9.53
N LYS A 56 -4.62 -33.55 -9.83
CA LYS A 56 -3.58 -34.59 -9.92
C LYS A 56 -2.97 -34.62 -11.32
N PRO A 57 -1.73 -35.13 -11.48
CA PRO A 57 -1.20 -35.45 -12.80
C PRO A 57 -2.15 -36.36 -13.59
N GLY A 58 -2.46 -36.00 -14.83
CA GLY A 58 -3.43 -36.70 -15.69
C GLY A 58 -4.90 -36.35 -15.45
N GLU A 59 -5.22 -35.49 -14.48
CA GLU A 59 -6.60 -35.08 -14.19
C GLU A 59 -7.09 -34.01 -15.17
N LYS A 60 -8.39 -34.07 -15.47
CA LYS A 60 -9.08 -33.06 -16.28
C LYS A 60 -10.07 -32.30 -15.42
N ALA A 61 -10.09 -30.99 -15.57
CA ALA A 61 -11.07 -30.12 -14.94
C ALA A 61 -11.67 -29.16 -15.95
N GLN A 62 -12.92 -28.75 -15.72
CA GLN A 62 -13.60 -27.75 -16.51
C GLN A 62 -14.01 -26.61 -15.61
N ILE A 63 -13.68 -25.38 -16.03
CA ILE A 63 -14.07 -24.15 -15.35
C ILE A 63 -14.83 -23.26 -16.33
N ASP A 64 -15.80 -22.51 -15.81
CA ASP A 64 -16.57 -21.56 -16.61
C ASP A 64 -16.19 -20.13 -16.25
N LEU A 65 -15.72 -19.41 -17.27
CA LEU A 65 -15.40 -18.00 -17.22
C LEU A 65 -16.45 -17.20 -17.99
N ARG A 66 -16.56 -15.91 -17.69
CA ARG A 66 -17.43 -15.00 -18.42
C ARG A 66 -16.69 -13.75 -18.83
N VAL A 67 -17.02 -13.24 -20.01
CA VAL A 67 -16.59 -11.93 -20.47
C VAL A 67 -17.82 -11.08 -20.71
N ARG A 68 -17.85 -9.89 -20.12
CA ARG A 68 -18.92 -8.92 -20.29
C ARG A 68 -18.47 -7.80 -21.21
N ASN A 69 -19.31 -7.47 -22.18
CA ASN A 69 -19.21 -6.24 -22.94
C ASN A 69 -19.91 -5.13 -22.15
N SER A 70 -19.12 -4.25 -21.54
CA SER A 70 -19.60 -3.11 -20.75
C SER A 70 -19.74 -1.83 -21.60
N SER A 71 -19.62 -1.95 -22.93
CA SER A 71 -19.83 -0.84 -23.87
C SER A 71 -21.23 -0.84 -24.49
N ASN A 72 -21.53 0.22 -25.22
CA ASN A 72 -22.76 0.39 -26.00
C ASN A 72 -22.64 -0.12 -27.46
N LYS A 73 -21.52 -0.76 -27.83
CA LYS A 73 -21.27 -1.30 -29.17
C LYS A 73 -21.30 -2.82 -29.18
N VAL A 74 -21.60 -3.44 -30.31
CA VAL A 74 -21.40 -4.88 -30.50
C VAL A 74 -19.90 -5.16 -30.59
N VAL A 75 -19.40 -6.13 -29.84
CA VAL A 75 -17.96 -6.46 -29.80
C VAL A 75 -17.75 -7.93 -30.10
N VAL A 76 -16.86 -8.21 -31.05
CA VAL A 76 -16.38 -9.56 -31.32
C VAL A 76 -15.12 -9.80 -30.50
N VAL A 77 -15.23 -10.64 -29.48
CA VAL A 77 -14.17 -10.94 -28.52
C VAL A 77 -13.49 -12.25 -28.90
N LYS A 78 -12.18 -12.22 -29.10
CA LYS A 78 -11.32 -13.41 -29.21
C LYS A 78 -10.78 -13.76 -27.83
N SER A 79 -10.82 -15.04 -27.49
CA SER A 79 -10.31 -15.57 -26.23
C SER A 79 -9.18 -16.57 -26.43
N SER A 80 -8.12 -16.46 -25.64
CA SER A 80 -6.96 -17.36 -25.70
C SER A 80 -6.27 -17.47 -24.35
N ALA A 81 -5.60 -18.59 -24.10
CA ALA A 81 -4.73 -18.77 -22.96
C ALA A 81 -3.31 -18.26 -23.25
N ILE A 82 -2.68 -17.65 -22.27
CA ILE A 82 -1.26 -17.24 -22.31
C ILE A 82 -0.68 -17.34 -20.90
N ASP A 83 0.57 -17.75 -20.77
CA ASP A 83 1.25 -17.75 -19.48
C ASP A 83 1.52 -16.32 -19.01
N PHE A 84 1.70 -16.13 -17.70
CA PHE A 84 2.00 -14.82 -17.16
C PHE A 84 2.92 -14.90 -15.95
N ILE A 85 3.67 -13.82 -15.74
CA ILE A 85 4.36 -13.53 -14.49
C ILE A 85 3.71 -12.32 -13.85
N VAL A 86 4.06 -12.06 -12.59
CA VAL A 86 3.65 -10.83 -11.91
C VAL A 86 4.86 -9.92 -11.80
N ASP A 87 4.68 -8.65 -12.14
CA ASP A 87 5.71 -7.63 -12.05
C ASP A 87 6.21 -7.43 -10.60
N GLU A 88 7.26 -6.61 -10.41
CA GLU A 88 7.86 -6.30 -9.11
C GLU A 88 6.85 -5.75 -8.10
N ASP A 89 5.78 -5.10 -8.58
CA ASP A 89 4.72 -4.55 -7.74
C ASP A 89 3.89 -5.64 -7.02
N GLY A 90 3.99 -6.90 -7.46
CA GLY A 90 3.25 -8.04 -6.93
C GLY A 90 1.75 -8.04 -7.30
N LYS A 91 1.35 -7.26 -8.30
CA LYS A 91 -0.06 -7.06 -8.70
C LYS A 91 -0.27 -7.08 -10.20
N THR A 92 0.63 -6.52 -10.98
CA THR A 92 0.48 -6.32 -12.42
C THR A 92 0.87 -7.61 -13.15
N PRO A 93 -0.09 -8.30 -13.81
CA PRO A 93 0.23 -9.48 -14.58
C PRO A 93 0.86 -9.08 -15.92
N VAL A 94 2.01 -9.69 -16.24
CA VAL A 94 2.73 -9.49 -17.50
C VAL A 94 2.58 -10.75 -18.34
N PRO A 95 1.91 -10.68 -19.51
CA PRO A 95 1.76 -11.84 -20.39
C PRO A 95 3.11 -12.23 -21.02
N LEU A 96 3.40 -13.53 -21.06
CA LEU A 96 4.60 -14.06 -21.70
C LEU A 96 4.30 -14.34 -23.18
N GLU A 97 4.74 -13.45 -24.07
CA GLU A 97 4.52 -13.54 -25.51
C GLU A 97 5.76 -14.08 -26.23
N GLY A 98 5.63 -15.24 -26.90
CA GLY A 98 6.68 -15.83 -27.73
C GLY A 98 6.99 -17.29 -27.42
N ALA A 99 7.66 -17.97 -28.36
CA ALA A 99 7.93 -19.41 -28.31
C ALA A 99 9.01 -19.81 -27.29
N ALA A 100 9.85 -18.87 -26.83
CA ALA A 100 10.96 -19.15 -25.92
C ALA A 100 10.53 -19.28 -24.44
N GLU A 101 9.33 -18.81 -24.09
CA GLU A 101 8.87 -18.71 -22.69
C GLU A 101 7.61 -19.55 -22.40
N THR A 102 7.05 -20.20 -23.42
CA THR A 102 5.78 -20.96 -23.41
C THR A 102 5.91 -22.42 -22.93
N ASN A 103 7.10 -22.83 -22.47
CA ASN A 103 7.33 -24.18 -21.94
C ASN A 103 8.27 -24.15 -20.74
N ASN A 104 7.93 -23.30 -19.76
CA ASN A 104 8.59 -23.27 -18.46
C ASN A 104 7.89 -24.22 -17.46
N ARG A 105 8.57 -24.56 -16.36
CA ARG A 105 8.05 -25.48 -15.32
C ARG A 105 6.68 -25.06 -14.75
N TRP A 106 6.34 -23.78 -14.77
CA TRP A 106 5.12 -23.22 -14.18
C TRP A 106 4.06 -22.87 -15.24
N SER A 107 4.26 -23.27 -16.50
CA SER A 107 3.31 -23.03 -17.59
C SER A 107 1.99 -23.76 -17.32
N LEU A 108 0.87 -23.08 -17.61
CA LEU A 108 -0.46 -23.68 -17.59
C LEU A 108 -1.15 -23.52 -18.95
N ALA A 109 -0.81 -22.51 -19.74
CA ALA A 109 -1.56 -22.14 -20.94
C ALA A 109 -1.62 -23.25 -21.98
N SER A 110 -0.56 -24.06 -22.09
CA SER A 110 -0.49 -25.22 -22.99
C SER A 110 -1.48 -26.34 -22.61
N TRP A 111 -1.96 -26.36 -21.37
CA TRP A 111 -2.93 -27.34 -20.86
C TRP A 111 -4.37 -26.88 -21.03
N LEU A 112 -4.59 -25.62 -21.44
CA LEU A 112 -5.90 -25.00 -21.51
C LEU A 112 -6.50 -25.10 -22.90
N THR A 113 -7.70 -25.66 -22.98
CA THR A 113 -8.56 -25.57 -24.16
C THR A 113 -9.70 -24.58 -23.88
N VAL A 114 -9.71 -23.46 -24.61
CA VAL A 114 -10.70 -22.38 -24.45
C VAL A 114 -11.78 -22.51 -25.52
N ALA A 115 -13.04 -22.68 -25.10
CA ALA A 115 -14.18 -22.82 -26.00
C ALA A 115 -15.41 -22.01 -25.52
N PRO A 116 -16.04 -21.20 -26.40
CA PRO A 116 -15.61 -20.86 -27.75
C PRO A 116 -14.41 -19.90 -27.73
N SER A 117 -13.55 -19.98 -28.75
CA SER A 117 -12.40 -19.07 -28.92
C SER A 117 -12.81 -17.68 -29.42
N GLN A 118 -14.06 -17.52 -29.87
CA GLN A 118 -14.62 -16.25 -30.32
C GLN A 118 -16.09 -16.13 -29.92
N ASN A 119 -16.47 -14.96 -29.40
CA ASN A 119 -17.84 -14.63 -29.02
C ASN A 119 -18.22 -13.26 -29.59
N THR A 120 -19.42 -13.13 -30.13
CA THR A 120 -20.00 -11.82 -30.51
C THR A 120 -20.96 -11.39 -29.40
N LEU A 121 -20.66 -10.28 -28.75
CA LEU A 121 -21.42 -9.78 -27.59
C LEU A 121 -22.13 -8.49 -27.95
N GLN A 122 -23.44 -8.47 -27.71
CA GLN A 122 -24.26 -7.27 -27.75
C GLN A 122 -23.86 -6.29 -26.63
N PRO A 123 -24.26 -5.02 -26.72
CA PRO A 123 -24.11 -4.06 -25.64
C PRO A 123 -24.62 -4.61 -24.30
N ASN A 124 -23.80 -4.51 -23.25
CA ASN A 124 -24.09 -5.00 -21.90
C ASN A 124 -24.26 -6.53 -21.75
N GLU A 125 -24.03 -7.31 -22.80
CA GLU A 125 -24.13 -8.78 -22.78
C GLU A 125 -22.91 -9.44 -22.13
N SER A 126 -23.12 -10.60 -21.52
CA SER A 126 -22.05 -11.46 -21.02
C SER A 126 -22.03 -12.79 -21.78
N GLY A 127 -20.88 -13.13 -22.36
CA GLY A 127 -20.63 -14.43 -22.98
C GLY A 127 -20.00 -15.40 -21.99
N SER A 128 -20.38 -16.67 -22.07
CA SER A 128 -19.75 -17.74 -21.30
C SER A 128 -18.63 -18.37 -22.12
N ILE A 129 -17.54 -18.72 -21.43
CA ILE A 129 -16.35 -19.34 -22.00
C ILE A 129 -16.00 -20.50 -21.09
N SER A 130 -16.06 -21.71 -21.63
CA SER A 130 -15.63 -22.89 -20.90
C SER A 130 -14.16 -23.15 -21.18
N VAL A 131 -13.42 -23.43 -20.12
CA VAL A 131 -11.98 -23.71 -20.18
C VAL A 131 -11.77 -25.09 -19.60
N VAL A 132 -11.29 -26.00 -20.46
CA VAL A 132 -10.86 -27.34 -20.04
C VAL A 132 -9.39 -27.29 -19.73
N ILE A 133 -9.03 -27.73 -18.53
CA ILE A 133 -7.66 -27.91 -18.03
C ILE A 133 -7.35 -29.40 -18.18
N ASP A 134 -6.37 -29.73 -19.01
CA ASP A 134 -5.90 -31.10 -19.24
C ASP A 134 -4.49 -31.27 -18.69
N VAL A 135 -4.38 -31.70 -17.43
CA VAL A 135 -3.08 -31.79 -16.74
C VAL A 135 -2.30 -33.00 -17.29
N PRO A 136 -1.08 -32.82 -17.82
CA PRO A 136 -0.25 -33.94 -18.29
C PRO A 136 0.03 -34.98 -17.20
N HIS A 137 0.22 -36.23 -17.59
CA HIS A 137 0.58 -37.31 -16.66
C HIS A 137 1.96 -37.14 -16.03
N ASP A 138 2.86 -36.44 -16.72
CA ASP A 138 4.22 -36.11 -16.31
C ASP A 138 4.35 -34.68 -15.74
N ALA A 139 3.22 -34.03 -15.43
CA ALA A 139 3.20 -32.71 -14.82
C ALA A 139 3.97 -32.72 -13.49
N LEU A 140 4.91 -31.76 -13.35
CA LEU A 140 5.64 -31.57 -12.11
C LEU A 140 4.70 -31.04 -11.01
N PRO A 141 4.86 -31.48 -9.75
CA PRO A 141 4.12 -30.89 -8.64
C PRO A 141 4.49 -29.42 -8.43
N GLY A 142 3.51 -28.62 -8.01
CA GLY A 142 3.68 -27.20 -7.71
C GLY A 142 2.63 -26.33 -8.38
N GLY A 143 2.92 -25.02 -8.44
CA GLY A 143 2.02 -24.03 -9.02
C GLY A 143 2.19 -23.88 -10.53
N HIS A 144 1.07 -23.79 -11.25
CA HIS A 144 0.98 -23.54 -12.68
C HIS A 144 0.06 -22.36 -12.96
N TYR A 145 0.49 -21.44 -13.83
CA TYR A 145 -0.14 -20.12 -13.98
C TYR A 145 -0.38 -19.76 -15.45
N ALA A 146 -1.60 -19.35 -15.75
CA ALA A 146 -1.95 -18.77 -17.05
C ALA A 146 -3.03 -17.73 -16.86
N MET A 147 -3.17 -16.85 -17.85
CA MET A 147 -4.30 -15.96 -17.97
C MET A 147 -5.13 -16.33 -19.19
N VAL A 148 -6.45 -16.37 -19.01
CA VAL A 148 -7.39 -16.47 -20.14
C VAL A 148 -7.74 -15.06 -20.54
N VAL A 149 -7.20 -14.65 -21.67
CA VAL A 149 -7.28 -13.30 -22.20
C VAL A 149 -8.46 -13.18 -23.15
N HIS A 150 -9.14 -12.04 -23.08
CA HIS A 150 -10.20 -11.60 -23.96
C HIS A 150 -9.78 -10.29 -24.64
N GLN A 151 -9.81 -10.27 -25.96
CA GLN A 151 -9.41 -9.12 -26.78
C GLN A 151 -10.48 -8.85 -27.85
N PRO A 152 -10.87 -7.58 -28.08
CA PRO A 152 -11.66 -7.20 -29.24
C PRO A 152 -10.91 -7.54 -30.53
N THR A 153 -11.61 -8.07 -31.52
CA THR A 153 -11.06 -8.28 -32.86
C THR A 153 -10.99 -6.93 -33.58
N THR A 154 -9.94 -6.68 -34.36
CA THR A 154 -9.53 -5.39 -34.98
C THR A 154 -10.51 -4.75 -35.99
N GLY A 155 -11.77 -5.17 -36.03
CA GLY A 155 -12.85 -4.53 -36.81
C GLY A 155 -13.91 -3.79 -35.98
N ALA A 156 -13.81 -3.81 -34.65
CA ALA A 156 -14.76 -3.13 -33.74
C ALA A 156 -14.29 -1.73 -33.30
N LEU A 157 -13.07 -1.34 -33.67
CA LEU A 157 -12.51 -0.01 -33.42
C LEU A 157 -12.57 0.75 -34.75
N GLU A 158 -13.69 1.44 -35.00
CA GLU A 158 -13.68 2.47 -36.04
C GLU A 158 -12.58 3.48 -35.70
N GLU A 159 -11.68 3.65 -36.66
CA GLU A 159 -10.61 4.63 -36.64
C GLU A 159 -11.24 6.01 -36.41
N ILE A 160 -11.10 6.55 -35.20
CA ILE A 160 -11.43 7.96 -34.98
C ILE A 160 -10.37 8.74 -35.74
N ALA A 161 -10.76 9.26 -36.91
CA ALA A 161 -9.99 10.19 -37.69
C ALA A 161 -9.54 11.35 -36.78
N GLY A 162 -8.29 11.28 -36.29
CA GLY A 162 -7.69 12.31 -35.44
C GLY A 162 -7.02 11.85 -34.13
N SER A 163 -7.12 10.58 -33.71
CA SER A 163 -6.37 10.10 -32.53
C SER A 163 -5.81 8.69 -32.75
N ALA A 164 -4.55 8.63 -33.16
CA ALA A 164 -3.82 7.42 -33.54
C ALA A 164 -3.36 6.56 -32.34
N THR A 165 -4.25 6.25 -31.40
CA THR A 165 -4.00 5.21 -30.39
C THR A 165 -5.29 4.46 -30.10
N GLY A 166 -5.63 3.50 -30.97
CA GLY A 166 -6.62 2.49 -30.64
C GLY A 166 -6.14 1.72 -29.41
N ILE A 167 -6.74 1.98 -28.24
CA ILE A 167 -6.46 1.22 -27.03
C ILE A 167 -6.99 -0.20 -27.27
N ASN A 168 -6.09 -1.13 -27.62
CA ASN A 168 -6.42 -2.55 -27.69
C ASN A 168 -6.65 -3.04 -26.26
N GLN A 169 -7.90 -2.94 -25.80
CA GLN A 169 -8.27 -3.34 -24.47
C GLN A 169 -8.09 -4.87 -24.33
N ARG A 170 -7.19 -5.28 -23.43
CA ARG A 170 -6.97 -6.67 -23.06
C ARG A 170 -7.43 -6.86 -21.63
N VAL A 171 -8.38 -7.77 -21.41
CA VAL A 171 -8.81 -8.16 -20.05
C VAL A 171 -8.75 -9.67 -19.95
N GLY A 172 -8.57 -10.21 -18.76
CA GLY A 172 -8.51 -11.65 -18.61
C GLY A 172 -8.67 -12.11 -17.17
N THR A 173 -8.91 -13.41 -17.04
CA THR A 173 -8.93 -14.09 -15.75
C THR A 173 -7.54 -14.69 -15.49
N LEU A 174 -6.93 -14.35 -14.36
CA LEU A 174 -5.71 -15.01 -13.90
C LEU A 174 -6.10 -16.37 -13.28
N LEU A 175 -5.52 -17.44 -13.78
CA LEU A 175 -5.77 -18.81 -13.37
C LEU A 175 -4.53 -19.36 -12.67
N TYR A 176 -4.77 -19.93 -11.49
CA TYR A 176 -3.76 -20.55 -10.64
C TYR A 176 -4.19 -21.99 -10.39
N VAL A 177 -3.40 -22.95 -10.85
CA VAL A 177 -3.64 -24.38 -10.64
C VAL A 177 -2.49 -24.94 -9.83
N ILE A 178 -2.78 -25.79 -8.85
CA ILE A 178 -1.75 -26.52 -8.11
C ILE A 178 -1.84 -27.99 -8.53
N VAL A 179 -0.72 -28.53 -9.00
CA VAL A 179 -0.59 -29.97 -9.28
C VAL A 179 -0.14 -30.67 -8.00
N ASP A 180 -0.96 -31.61 -7.53
CA ASP A 180 -0.69 -32.38 -6.32
C ASP A 180 0.56 -33.26 -6.47
N GLY A 181 1.35 -33.32 -5.40
CA GLY A 181 2.54 -34.16 -5.31
C GLY A 181 3.49 -33.66 -4.22
N PRO A 182 4.77 -34.09 -4.22
CA PRO A 182 5.79 -33.54 -3.33
C PRO A 182 6.12 -32.10 -3.70
N ILE A 183 5.48 -31.14 -3.04
CA ILE A 183 5.71 -29.70 -3.20
C ILE A 183 6.65 -29.22 -2.09
N ASN A 184 7.76 -28.57 -2.46
CA ASN A 184 8.59 -27.88 -1.48
C ASN A 184 7.96 -26.54 -1.10
N GLU A 185 7.77 -26.30 0.20
CA GLU A 185 7.32 -25.00 0.73
C GLU A 185 8.41 -24.40 1.63
N ALA A 186 9.02 -23.31 1.18
CA ALA A 186 10.04 -22.57 1.90
C ALA A 186 9.95 -21.07 1.57
N ALA A 187 10.10 -20.22 2.58
CA ALA A 187 10.13 -18.78 2.39
C ALA A 187 11.01 -18.12 3.45
N PHE A 188 11.62 -16.99 3.10
CA PHE A 188 12.55 -16.28 3.98
C PHE A 188 12.20 -14.81 4.07
N ILE A 189 12.48 -14.22 5.23
CA ILE A 189 12.47 -12.77 5.41
C ILE A 189 13.92 -12.30 5.35
N ARG A 190 14.21 -11.35 4.46
CA ARG A 190 15.50 -10.68 4.34
C ARG A 190 15.39 -9.20 4.67
N ASP A 191 16.52 -8.65 5.11
CA ASP A 191 16.74 -7.21 5.28
C ASP A 191 15.66 -6.48 6.10
N PHE A 192 15.10 -7.18 7.10
CA PHE A 192 14.09 -6.60 7.99
C PHE A 192 14.72 -5.53 8.87
N SER A 193 14.36 -4.29 8.60
CA SER A 193 14.98 -3.12 9.21
C SER A 193 13.97 -1.99 9.42
N PHE A 194 14.27 -1.19 10.44
CA PHE A 194 13.71 0.14 10.66
C PHE A 194 14.89 1.12 10.61
N THR A 195 14.64 2.42 10.43
CA THR A 195 15.70 3.42 10.61
C THR A 195 16.27 3.33 12.04
N ASP A 196 17.57 3.05 12.16
CA ASP A 196 18.24 2.73 13.43
C ASP A 196 18.00 3.75 14.55
N PHE A 197 17.94 5.04 14.21
CA PHE A 197 17.71 6.13 15.15
C PHE A 197 16.84 7.23 14.53
N MET A 198 15.80 7.64 15.25
CA MET A 198 14.98 8.80 14.92
C MET A 198 14.60 9.58 16.18
N GLU A 199 14.59 10.92 16.08
CA GLU A 199 14.05 11.77 17.16
C GLU A 199 12.52 11.79 17.16
N PHE A 200 11.93 11.81 15.96
CA PHE A 200 10.49 11.89 15.72
C PHE A 200 10.11 11.01 14.55
N GLY A 201 8.89 10.47 14.56
CA GLY A 201 8.36 9.70 13.43
C GLY A 201 7.72 10.57 12.33
N PRO A 202 7.09 9.93 11.33
CA PRO A 202 6.84 8.48 11.25
C PRO A 202 8.13 7.68 11.02
N VAL A 203 8.22 6.47 11.61
CA VAL A 203 9.42 5.62 11.52
C VAL A 203 9.28 4.65 10.36
N PRO A 204 10.06 4.79 9.27
CA PRO A 204 9.94 3.90 8.13
C PRO A 204 10.56 2.53 8.43
N PHE A 205 10.03 1.52 7.76
CA PHE A 205 10.57 0.16 7.77
C PHE A 205 10.56 -0.44 6.37
N SER A 206 11.44 -1.42 6.16
CA SER A 206 11.47 -2.24 4.96
C SER A 206 11.91 -3.66 5.25
N PHE A 207 11.53 -4.57 4.37
CA PHE A 207 11.98 -5.96 4.35
C PHE A 207 11.68 -6.56 2.97
N VAL A 208 12.35 -7.68 2.68
CA VAL A 208 12.11 -8.49 1.48
C VAL A 208 11.61 -9.85 1.93
N VAL A 209 10.61 -10.39 1.21
CA VAL A 209 10.18 -11.77 1.35
C VAL A 209 10.62 -12.53 0.10
N GLU A 210 11.35 -13.61 0.30
CA GLU A 210 11.80 -14.51 -0.75
C GLU A 210 10.98 -15.79 -0.69
N ASN A 211 10.39 -16.20 -1.81
CA ASN A 211 9.67 -17.46 -1.92
C ASN A 211 10.58 -18.52 -2.57
N GLU A 212 11.03 -19.51 -1.82
CA GLU A 212 11.77 -20.68 -2.33
C GLU A 212 10.87 -21.92 -2.46
N SER A 213 9.56 -21.71 -2.50
CA SER A 213 8.58 -22.79 -2.69
C SER A 213 8.39 -23.10 -4.18
N ASP A 214 7.95 -24.32 -4.49
CA ASP A 214 7.51 -24.72 -5.83
C ASP A 214 6.13 -24.14 -6.21
N VAL A 215 5.50 -23.40 -5.30
CA VAL A 215 4.18 -22.79 -5.44
C VAL A 215 4.19 -21.34 -4.96
N HIS A 216 3.32 -20.51 -5.53
CA HIS A 216 3.11 -19.15 -5.05
C HIS A 216 2.69 -19.12 -3.58
N ILE A 217 3.12 -18.09 -2.86
CA ILE A 217 2.74 -17.86 -1.48
C ILE A 217 2.02 -16.52 -1.33
N ARG A 218 1.07 -16.50 -0.40
CA ARG A 218 0.39 -15.28 0.04
C ARG A 218 0.68 -15.03 1.53
N PRO A 219 1.82 -14.41 1.84
CA PRO A 219 2.28 -14.29 3.22
C PRO A 219 1.31 -13.41 4.03
N GLN A 220 0.89 -13.90 5.19
CA GLN A 220 0.22 -13.10 6.21
C GLN A 220 1.26 -12.58 7.18
N MET A 221 1.33 -11.27 7.38
CA MET A 221 2.45 -10.64 8.08
C MET A 221 1.95 -9.73 9.18
N ASN A 222 2.56 -9.86 10.35
CA ASN A 222 2.33 -8.99 11.50
C ASN A 222 3.68 -8.49 12.03
N ILE A 223 3.84 -7.17 12.12
CA ILE A 223 4.98 -6.54 12.77
C ILE A 223 4.54 -6.07 14.15
N ASP A 224 4.94 -6.80 15.19
CA ASP A 224 4.71 -6.41 16.57
C ASP A 224 5.86 -5.51 17.05
N ILE A 225 5.55 -4.35 17.62
CA ILE A 225 6.54 -3.43 18.19
C ILE A 225 6.47 -3.50 19.72
N TYR A 226 7.63 -3.69 20.35
CA TYR A 226 7.81 -3.78 21.80
C TYR A 226 8.65 -2.62 22.31
N ASN A 227 8.30 -2.09 23.48
CA ASN A 227 9.14 -1.13 24.18
C ASN A 227 10.24 -1.81 25.01
N LEU A 228 11.11 -1.01 25.66
CA LEU A 228 12.18 -1.50 26.53
C LEU A 228 11.71 -2.42 27.68
N PHE A 229 10.44 -2.33 28.10
CA PHE A 229 9.86 -3.18 29.14
C PHE A 229 9.24 -4.48 28.60
N GLY A 230 9.43 -4.78 27.30
CA GLY A 230 8.84 -5.94 26.64
C GLY A 230 7.33 -5.88 26.48
N ARG A 231 6.70 -4.70 26.68
CA ARG A 231 5.27 -4.51 26.43
C ARG A 231 5.04 -4.23 24.96
N LYS A 232 4.08 -4.94 24.37
CA LYS A 232 3.64 -4.69 23.00
C LYS A 232 2.94 -3.33 22.93
N VAL A 233 3.47 -2.44 22.10
CA VAL A 233 2.95 -1.09 21.89
C VAL A 233 1.93 -1.09 20.77
N THR A 234 2.22 -1.77 19.66
CA THR A 234 1.32 -1.86 18.51
C THR A 234 1.62 -3.09 17.66
N THR A 235 0.72 -3.39 16.73
CA THR A 235 0.89 -4.36 15.66
C THR A 235 0.59 -3.67 14.33
N ILE A 236 1.53 -3.71 13.39
CA ILE A 236 1.36 -3.21 12.02
C ILE A 236 1.11 -4.41 11.11
N GLN A 237 0.15 -4.29 10.19
CA GLN A 237 -0.18 -5.31 9.19
C GLN A 237 0.14 -4.80 7.79
N PRO A 238 1.33 -5.11 7.25
CA PRO A 238 1.66 -4.77 5.88
C PRO A 238 0.68 -5.40 4.88
N THR A 239 0.36 -4.68 3.81
CA THR A 239 -0.47 -5.22 2.73
C THR A 239 0.21 -6.42 2.10
N THR A 240 -0.48 -7.56 2.10
CA THR A 240 0.00 -8.78 1.46
C THR A 240 0.04 -8.63 -0.06
N LYS A 241 1.07 -9.21 -0.69
CA LYS A 241 1.23 -9.33 -2.14
C LYS A 241 1.42 -10.81 -2.46
N ASN A 242 1.01 -11.22 -3.66
CA ASN A 242 1.31 -12.56 -4.13
C ASN A 242 2.79 -12.65 -4.52
N ILE A 243 3.46 -13.75 -4.17
CA ILE A 243 4.87 -13.98 -4.49
C ILE A 243 4.96 -15.31 -5.22
N PHE A 244 5.38 -15.27 -6.48
CA PHE A 244 5.47 -16.45 -7.33
C PHE A 244 6.62 -17.39 -6.86
N PRO A 245 6.65 -18.65 -7.33
CA PRO A 245 7.76 -19.55 -7.04
C PRO A 245 9.11 -18.92 -7.39
N TYR A 246 10.10 -19.04 -6.50
CA TYR A 246 11.48 -18.56 -6.70
C TYR A 246 11.61 -17.05 -6.96
N GLU A 247 10.60 -16.28 -6.55
CA GLU A 247 10.55 -14.83 -6.68
C GLU A 247 10.65 -14.13 -5.32
N SER A 248 11.10 -12.89 -5.35
CA SER A 248 11.25 -12.05 -4.15
C SER A 248 10.41 -10.79 -4.26
N ARG A 249 9.83 -10.33 -3.15
CA ARG A 249 9.05 -9.08 -3.13
C ARG A 249 9.44 -8.19 -1.97
N SER A 250 9.61 -6.92 -2.29
CA SER A 250 9.92 -5.86 -1.33
C SER A 250 8.66 -5.28 -0.72
N PHE A 251 8.73 -5.08 0.59
CA PHE A 251 7.71 -4.45 1.41
C PHE A 251 8.32 -3.26 2.15
N SER A 252 7.55 -2.19 2.23
CA SER A 252 7.90 -0.99 2.97
C SER A 252 6.65 -0.36 3.55
N GLY A 253 6.86 0.43 4.58
CA GLY A 253 5.79 1.18 5.25
C GLY A 253 6.37 2.05 6.33
N GLN A 254 5.49 2.58 7.17
CA GLN A 254 5.89 3.45 8.26
C GLN A 254 5.04 3.20 9.51
N TRP A 255 5.67 3.39 10.66
CA TRP A 255 5.00 3.42 11.95
C TRP A 255 4.69 4.87 12.32
N GLU A 256 3.40 5.22 12.36
CA GLU A 256 2.87 6.59 12.57
C GLU A 256 3.07 7.15 13.99
N GLN A 257 4.08 6.67 14.73
CA GLN A 257 4.38 7.14 16.08
C GLN A 257 5.24 8.40 16.04
N ILE A 258 4.69 9.52 16.49
CA ILE A 258 5.38 10.84 16.44
C ILE A 258 6.59 10.90 17.38
N TRP A 259 6.47 10.37 18.59
CA TRP A 259 7.52 10.43 19.62
C TRP A 259 7.65 9.08 20.32
N GLY A 260 8.85 8.79 20.81
CA GLY A 260 9.14 7.55 21.51
C GLY A 260 9.88 7.77 22.81
N THR A 261 10.08 6.67 23.54
CA THR A 261 10.66 6.67 24.88
C THR A 261 12.03 6.01 24.94
N GLY A 262 12.65 5.69 23.79
CA GLY A 262 13.96 5.02 23.75
C GLY A 262 14.02 3.89 22.72
N PRO A 263 14.69 2.76 23.06
CA PRO A 263 14.81 1.63 22.16
C PRO A 263 13.50 0.84 22.06
N TYR A 264 13.23 0.36 20.85
CA TYR A 264 12.12 -0.51 20.50
C TYR A 264 12.65 -1.75 19.79
N THR A 265 11.93 -2.86 19.97
CA THR A 265 12.19 -4.11 19.23
C THR A 265 10.99 -4.40 18.36
N ALA A 266 11.22 -4.55 17.05
CA ALA A 266 10.21 -4.98 16.11
C ALA A 266 10.37 -6.48 15.83
N ARG A 267 9.25 -7.20 15.82
CA ARG A 267 9.18 -8.62 15.51
C ARG A 267 8.21 -8.81 14.35
N LEU A 268 8.74 -9.10 13.17
CA LEU A 268 7.96 -9.51 12.01
C LEU A 268 7.70 -11.01 12.10
N THR A 269 6.42 -11.38 12.13
CA THR A 269 5.95 -12.76 12.06
C THR A 269 5.23 -12.92 10.73
N MET A 270 5.71 -13.85 9.89
CA MET A 270 5.14 -14.18 8.61
C MET A 270 4.65 -15.62 8.63
N SER A 271 3.40 -15.87 8.24
CA SER A 271 2.89 -17.21 7.96
C SER A 271 2.61 -17.40 6.47
N PHE A 272 2.95 -18.56 5.93
CA PHE A 272 2.78 -18.91 4.52
C PHE A 272 2.51 -20.41 4.33
N GLY A 273 2.16 -20.80 3.11
CA GLY A 273 1.89 -22.18 2.74
C GLY A 273 0.55 -22.71 3.29
N ASP A 274 0.14 -23.89 2.83
CA ASP A 274 -1.11 -24.52 3.27
C ASP A 274 -1.03 -25.06 4.69
N HIS A 275 0.18 -25.40 5.14
CA HIS A 275 0.45 -25.88 6.49
C HIS A 275 0.66 -24.74 7.50
N GLY A 276 0.61 -23.48 7.06
CA GLY A 276 0.78 -22.32 7.93
C GLY A 276 2.17 -22.23 8.54
N ALA A 277 3.22 -22.56 7.78
CA ALA A 277 4.60 -22.43 8.21
C ALA A 277 4.87 -20.99 8.65
N VAL A 278 5.64 -20.81 9.73
CA VAL A 278 5.89 -19.50 10.35
C VAL A 278 7.38 -19.17 10.34
N VAL A 279 7.71 -17.97 9.86
CA VAL A 279 9.06 -17.40 9.88
C VAL A 279 9.04 -16.09 10.66
N ILE A 280 10.06 -15.89 11.48
CA ILE A 280 10.16 -14.74 12.38
C ILE A 280 11.48 -14.02 12.13
N ALA A 281 11.40 -12.71 11.93
CA ALA A 281 12.55 -11.80 11.90
C ALA A 281 12.42 -10.76 13.03
N ARG A 282 13.56 -10.34 13.58
CA ARG A 282 13.62 -9.35 14.65
C ARG A 282 14.67 -8.29 14.33
N THR A 283 14.34 -7.05 14.66
CA THR A 283 15.28 -5.93 14.59
C THR A 283 14.99 -4.96 15.74
N SER A 284 15.94 -4.09 16.05
CA SER A 284 15.79 -3.07 17.09
C SER A 284 16.21 -1.71 16.56
N PHE A 285 15.53 -0.68 17.02
CA PHE A 285 15.76 0.71 16.60
C PHE A 285 15.44 1.66 17.75
N TRP A 286 15.88 2.91 17.64
CA TRP A 286 15.68 3.94 18.64
C TRP A 286 14.72 5.02 18.15
N LEU A 287 13.74 5.34 18.98
CA LEU A 287 12.85 6.50 18.79
C LEU A 287 12.85 7.32 20.07
N LEU A 288 13.63 8.41 20.09
CA LEU A 288 13.82 9.24 21.28
C LEU A 288 14.12 10.71 20.92
N PRO A 289 13.29 11.68 21.37
CA PRO A 289 13.55 13.11 21.20
C PRO A 289 14.72 13.62 22.08
N VAL A 290 15.98 13.36 21.67
CA VAL A 290 17.16 13.64 22.51
C VAL A 290 17.25 15.09 22.95
N LYS A 291 16.86 16.04 22.09
CA LYS A 291 16.87 17.47 22.42
C LYS A 291 15.92 17.81 23.57
N LEU A 292 14.75 17.18 23.62
CA LEU A 292 13.80 17.36 24.73
C LEU A 292 14.34 16.71 26.01
N VAL A 293 14.96 15.54 25.89
CA VAL A 293 15.59 14.86 27.04
C VAL A 293 16.73 15.70 27.61
N ILE A 294 17.62 16.25 26.77
CA ILE A 294 18.71 17.13 27.18
C ILE A 294 18.17 18.42 27.82
N ALA A 295 17.15 19.05 27.23
CA ALA A 295 16.52 20.24 27.78
C ALA A 295 15.89 19.97 29.16
N LEU A 296 15.23 18.82 29.33
CA LEU A 296 14.65 18.40 30.61
C LEU A 296 15.73 18.13 31.66
N ILE A 297 16.82 17.44 31.30
CA ILE A 297 17.95 17.19 32.20
C ILE A 297 18.62 18.52 32.61
N ALA A 298 18.81 19.44 31.66
CA ALA A 298 19.36 20.77 31.94
C ALA A 298 18.44 21.57 32.89
N LEU A 299 17.12 21.54 32.66
CA LEU A 299 16.14 22.19 33.53
C LEU A 299 16.17 21.61 34.96
N ILE A 300 16.19 20.29 35.09
CA ILE A 300 16.28 19.61 36.39
C ILE A 300 17.60 19.97 37.09
N GLY A 301 18.71 20.00 36.36
CA GLY A 301 20.02 20.43 36.89
C GLY A 301 19.99 21.86 37.42
N ILE A 302 19.40 22.80 36.68
CA ILE A 302 19.22 24.19 37.11
C ILE A 302 18.37 24.28 38.38
N LEU A 303 17.25 23.52 38.45
CA LEU A 303 16.39 23.49 39.63
C LEU A 303 17.11 22.93 40.86
N ILE A 304 17.93 21.88 40.69
CA ILE A 304 18.75 21.32 41.78
C ILE A 304 19.77 22.34 42.28
N ILE A 305 20.47 23.02 41.38
CA ILE A 305 21.45 24.05 41.74
C ILE A 305 20.76 25.22 42.47
N ALA A 306 19.62 25.68 41.97
CA ALA A 306 18.83 26.73 42.61
C ALA A 306 18.35 26.31 44.00
N PHE A 307 17.86 25.08 44.16
CA PHE A 307 17.44 24.52 45.45
C PHE A 307 18.59 24.46 46.46
N ILE A 308 19.77 23.99 46.04
CA ILE A 308 20.97 23.94 46.88
C ILE A 308 21.39 25.36 47.28
N SER A 309 21.38 26.31 46.34
CA SER A 309 21.73 27.71 46.59
C SER A 309 20.79 28.38 47.60
N ILE A 310 19.48 28.21 47.42
CA ILE A 310 18.47 28.74 48.35
C ILE A 310 18.62 28.11 49.73
N ARG A 311 18.80 26.78 49.82
CA ARG A 311 19.00 26.09 51.10
C ARG A 311 20.24 26.62 51.81
N ARG A 312 21.35 26.79 51.10
CA ARG A 312 22.60 27.32 51.65
C ARG A 312 22.40 28.75 52.18
N HIS A 313 21.70 29.60 51.43
CA HIS A 313 21.41 30.97 51.83
C HIS A 313 20.51 31.05 53.07
N ILE A 314 19.47 30.20 53.17
CA ILE A 314 18.58 30.14 54.33
C ILE A 314 19.33 29.67 55.58
N ILE A 315 20.21 28.66 55.44
CA ILE A 315 21.02 28.16 56.57
C ILE A 315 21.96 29.25 57.07
N HIS A 316 22.71 29.93 56.19
CA HIS A 316 23.60 31.03 56.62
C HIS A 316 22.83 32.16 57.31
N ARG A 317 21.67 32.56 56.79
CA ARG A 317 20.83 33.57 57.46
C ARG A 317 20.37 33.14 58.85
N ARG A 318 20.01 31.86 59.03
CA ARG A 318 19.63 31.34 60.35
C ARG A 318 20.80 31.36 61.32
N THR A 319 22.01 30.97 60.87
CA THR A 319 23.23 31.01 61.69
C THR A 319 23.58 32.43 62.11
N ASP A 320 23.55 33.38 61.18
CA ASP A 320 23.82 34.80 61.48
C ASP A 320 22.76 35.37 62.43
N GLN A 321 21.47 35.05 62.22
CA GLN A 321 20.41 35.47 63.14
C GLN A 321 20.59 34.89 64.55
N SER A 322 20.93 33.60 64.68
CA SER A 322 21.20 33.01 65.99
C SER A 322 22.40 33.65 66.69
N ALA A 323 23.48 33.94 65.96
CA ALA A 323 24.65 34.60 66.52
C ALA A 323 24.32 36.02 67.02
N ARG A 324 23.52 36.76 66.25
CA ARG A 324 23.09 38.12 66.61
C ARG A 324 22.12 38.15 67.79
N ILE A 325 21.24 37.16 67.90
CA ILE A 325 20.34 37.00 69.07
C ILE A 325 21.17 36.72 70.33
N GLN A 326 22.15 35.82 70.24
CA GLN A 326 23.01 35.49 71.37
C GLN A 326 23.86 36.69 71.85
N GLU A 327 24.37 37.50 70.92
CA GLU A 327 25.07 38.75 71.24
C GLU A 327 24.14 39.76 71.96
N LEU A 328 22.91 39.94 71.47
CA LEU A 328 21.93 40.82 72.11
C LEU A 328 21.51 40.32 73.50
N GLU A 329 21.33 39.02 73.68
CA GLU A 329 21.04 38.43 75.01
C GLU A 329 22.18 38.72 75.99
N THR A 330 23.43 38.53 75.55
CA THR A 330 24.63 38.83 76.35
C THR A 330 24.68 40.31 76.74
N GLN A 331 24.45 41.23 75.79
CA GLN A 331 24.42 42.67 76.07
C GLN A 331 23.29 43.08 77.03
N VAL A 332 22.12 42.45 76.92
CA VAL A 332 20.99 42.70 77.83
C VAL A 332 21.30 42.20 79.24
N GLU A 333 21.99 41.07 79.37
CA GLU A 333 22.42 40.51 80.65
C GLU A 333 23.46 41.41 81.32
N GLU A 334 24.47 41.87 80.56
CA GLU A 334 25.45 42.87 81.04
C GLU A 334 24.78 44.19 81.46
N MET A 335 23.79 44.69 80.71
CA MET A 335 23.03 45.88 81.10
C MET A 335 22.16 45.69 82.34
N ARG A 336 21.71 44.45 82.61
CA ARG A 336 20.96 44.12 83.84
C ARG A 336 21.87 44.06 85.06
N GLU A 337 23.09 43.56 84.91
CA GLU A 337 24.08 43.52 86.01
C GLU A 337 24.60 44.92 86.40
N GLN A 338 24.53 45.90 85.49
CA GLN A 338 24.95 47.29 85.72
C GLN A 338 23.89 48.21 86.36
N ARG A 339 22.70 47.69 86.69
CA ARG A 339 21.57 48.47 87.24
C ARG A 339 21.29 48.16 88.70
#